data_AF-A0AAV4FC01-F1
#
_entry.id   AF-A0AAV4FC01-F1
#
_cell.length_a   1.000
_cell.length_b   1.000
_cell.length_c   1.000
_cell.angle_alpha   90.00
_cell.angle_beta   90.00
_cell.angle_gamma   90.00
#
_symmetry.space_group_name_H-M   'P 1'
#
loop_
_entity.id
_entity.type
_entity.pdbx_description
1 polymer ?
#
loop_
_entity_poly.entity_id
_entity_poly.type
_entity_poly.pdbx_seq_one_letter_code
_entity_poly.pdbx_strand_id
1 'polypeptide(L)'
;RIGFTASELNWLTDNNDATCKTGSSQSVTVTLNTAIPLTWVRVVLNDAGRNVALKQTAQQSSRYYPAEAPDSYRAENAVDGRVGDSSRYDARLTCTHTLYEENPDWWTVYFTQAADVTRFLVYNRNGNEMPNWVFSLIMVLPIYSM
;
A
#
# COMPACT_ATOMS: atom_id res chain seq x y z
N ARG A 1 1.90 44.57 1.70
CA ARG A 1 3.07 43.78 1.21
C ARG A 1 3.25 42.61 2.17
N ILE A 2 3.10 41.38 1.66
CA ILE A 2 3.19 40.12 2.41
C ILE A 2 4.60 39.55 2.15
N GLY A 3 5.29 39.05 3.17
CA GLY A 3 6.61 38.39 3.06
C GLY A 3 6.74 37.43 4.24
N PHE A 4 7.00 36.12 4.18
CA PHE A 4 7.40 35.19 3.13
C PHE A 4 8.84 35.39 2.62
N THR A 5 9.80 34.76 3.30
CA THR A 5 11.17 34.58 2.79
C THR A 5 11.12 33.66 1.56
N ALA A 6 11.58 34.19 0.43
CA ALA A 6 11.19 33.82 -0.93
C ALA A 6 11.54 32.40 -1.41
N SER A 7 12.25 31.58 -0.63
CA SER A 7 12.66 30.24 -1.08
C SER A 7 11.62 29.14 -0.83
N GLU A 8 10.67 29.32 0.10
CA GLU A 8 9.80 28.23 0.56
C GLU A 8 8.30 28.46 0.34
N LEU A 9 7.88 29.49 -0.41
CA LEU A 9 6.44 29.84 -0.53
C LEU A 9 5.85 29.72 -1.92
N ASN A 10 6.66 29.70 -2.98
CA ASN A 10 6.15 29.55 -4.34
C ASN A 10 5.40 28.22 -4.56
N TRP A 11 5.65 27.20 -3.73
CA TRP A 11 5.02 25.89 -3.84
C TRP A 11 3.71 25.76 -3.03
N LEU A 12 3.49 26.58 -1.98
CA LEU A 12 2.29 26.50 -1.12
C LEU A 12 1.12 27.30 -1.69
N THR A 13 1.40 28.20 -2.63
CA THR A 13 0.44 29.18 -3.15
C THR A 13 0.16 28.98 -4.63
N ASP A 14 0.57 27.87 -5.23
CA ASP A 14 0.33 27.59 -6.64
C ASP A 14 -1.14 27.21 -6.93
N ASN A 15 -1.93 26.97 -5.87
CA ASN A 15 -3.34 26.56 -5.95
C ASN A 15 -3.54 25.33 -6.85
N ASN A 16 -2.54 24.46 -6.89
CA ASN A 16 -2.51 23.29 -7.74
C ASN A 16 -2.32 22.05 -6.88
N ASP A 17 -3.41 21.32 -6.65
CA ASP A 17 -3.40 20.07 -5.87
C ASP A 17 -2.53 18.96 -6.53
N ALA A 18 -2.10 19.12 -7.78
CA ALA A 18 -1.24 18.17 -8.49
C ALA A 18 0.27 18.38 -8.25
N THR A 19 0.67 19.52 -7.68
CA THR A 19 2.07 19.83 -7.35
C THR A 19 2.27 19.73 -5.84
N CYS A 20 3.25 18.94 -5.41
CA CYS A 20 3.46 18.65 -3.99
C CYS A 20 4.93 18.80 -3.61
N LYS A 21 5.21 19.36 -2.43
CA LYS A 21 6.56 19.34 -1.87
C LYS A 21 6.93 17.92 -1.49
N THR A 22 8.03 17.42 -2.03
CA THR A 22 8.59 16.12 -1.67
C THR A 22 9.30 16.23 -0.32
N GLY A 23 8.82 15.52 0.70
CA GLY A 23 9.41 15.46 2.04
C GLY A 23 8.42 14.98 3.10
N SER A 24 8.93 14.33 4.15
CA SER A 24 8.14 13.88 5.30
C SER A 24 8.15 14.94 6.40
N SER A 25 7.03 15.62 6.62
CA SER A 25 6.86 16.58 7.73
C SER A 25 5.71 16.14 8.63
N GLN A 26 5.93 16.17 9.95
CA GLN A 26 4.90 15.87 10.95
C GLN A 26 4.02 17.08 11.29
N SER A 27 4.46 18.30 10.90
CA SER A 27 3.73 19.54 11.14
C SER A 27 3.98 20.56 10.03
N VAL A 28 2.98 21.41 9.79
CA VAL A 28 3.07 22.58 8.91
C VAL A 28 2.70 23.80 9.75
N THR A 29 3.60 24.76 9.86
CA THR A 29 3.37 26.01 10.59
C THR A 29 3.22 27.16 9.60
N VAL A 30 2.08 27.84 9.66
CA VAL A 30 1.82 29.07 8.87
C VAL A 30 1.88 30.26 9.82
N THR A 31 2.86 31.14 9.62
CA THR A 31 2.97 32.38 10.40
C THR A 31 2.35 33.53 9.62
N LEU A 32 1.33 34.16 10.19
CA LEU A 32 0.70 35.37 9.64
C LEU A 32 1.38 36.60 10.23
N ASN A 33 1.82 37.51 9.37
CA ASN A 33 2.47 38.76 9.77
C ASN A 33 1.48 39.85 10.22
N THR A 34 0.17 39.58 10.07
CA THR A 34 -0.92 40.45 10.50
C THR A 34 -2.01 39.59 11.12
N ALA A 35 -2.68 40.10 12.16
CA ALA A 35 -3.83 39.44 12.76
C ALA A 35 -5.01 39.44 11.77
N ILE A 36 -5.17 38.33 11.04
CA ILE A 36 -6.26 38.12 10.08
C ILE A 36 -7.13 36.98 10.62
N PRO A 37 -8.43 37.21 10.89
CA PRO A 37 -9.34 36.13 11.25
C PRO A 37 -9.52 35.19 10.06
N LEU A 38 -9.22 33.91 10.26
CA LEU A 38 -9.39 32.87 9.24
C LEU A 38 -10.80 32.30 9.33
N THR A 39 -11.50 32.20 8.20
CA THR A 39 -12.83 31.57 8.12
C THR A 39 -12.76 30.09 7.79
N TRP A 40 -11.82 29.67 6.96
CA TRP A 40 -11.51 28.26 6.69
C TRP A 40 -10.04 28.09 6.29
N VAL A 41 -9.53 26.87 6.47
CA VAL A 41 -8.18 26.44 6.06
C VAL A 41 -8.32 25.09 5.38
N ARG A 42 -7.69 24.91 4.21
CA ARG A 42 -7.59 23.62 3.51
C ARG A 42 -6.13 23.23 3.42
N VAL A 43 -5.81 22.04 3.90
CA VAL A 43 -4.50 21.40 3.78
C VAL A 43 -4.69 20.16 2.93
N VAL A 44 -4.02 20.09 1.78
CA VAL A 44 -4.08 18.93 0.88
C VAL A 44 -2.77 18.18 1.03
N LEU A 45 -2.86 16.93 1.49
CA LEU A 45 -1.74 16.02 1.57
C LEU A 45 -1.76 15.13 0.34
N ASN A 46 -0.61 14.94 -0.29
CA ASN A 46 -0.44 13.88 -1.29
C ASN A 46 -0.18 12.55 -0.56
N ASP A 47 -1.18 12.08 0.20
CA ASP A 47 -1.14 10.74 0.76
C ASP A 47 -1.55 9.74 -0.32
N ALA A 48 -0.74 9.66 -1.38
CA ALA A 48 -0.91 8.67 -2.43
C ALA A 48 -0.37 7.29 -2.04
N GLY A 49 0.14 7.07 -0.81
CA GLY A 49 1.17 6.04 -0.67
C GLY A 49 1.37 5.39 0.68
N ARG A 50 0.64 5.74 1.76
CA ARG A 50 0.79 4.95 2.98
C ARG A 50 0.05 3.62 2.84
N ASN A 51 0.79 2.58 2.47
CA ASN A 51 0.32 1.20 2.57
C ASN A 51 0.12 0.84 4.06
N VAL A 52 -1.11 0.97 4.56
CA VAL A 52 -1.49 0.64 5.94
C VAL A 52 -1.41 -0.86 6.24
N ALA A 53 -1.34 -1.71 5.20
CA ALA A 53 -1.15 -3.15 5.33
C ALA A 53 0.33 -3.53 5.53
N LEU A 54 1.28 -2.66 5.20
CA LEU A 54 2.72 -2.95 5.27
C LEU A 54 3.12 -3.48 6.65
N LYS A 55 3.68 -4.69 6.68
CA LYS A 55 4.17 -5.42 7.86
C LYS A 55 3.11 -5.67 8.95
N GLN A 56 1.83 -5.60 8.59
CA GLN A 56 0.76 -6.06 9.47
C GLN A 56 0.77 -7.59 9.56
N THR A 57 0.10 -8.12 10.57
CA THR A 57 -0.08 -9.56 10.71
C THR A 57 -1.03 -10.05 9.61
N ALA A 58 -0.65 -11.13 8.93
CA ALA A 58 -1.48 -11.76 7.92
C ALA A 58 -1.67 -13.25 8.22
N GLN A 59 -2.80 -13.80 7.79
CA GLN A 59 -3.09 -15.22 7.84
C GLN A 59 -3.69 -15.66 6.50
N GLN A 60 -3.60 -16.95 6.23
CA GLN A 60 -4.24 -17.60 5.10
C GLN A 60 -4.82 -18.92 5.57
N SER A 61 -5.80 -19.43 4.82
CA SER A 61 -6.49 -20.71 5.07
C SER A 61 -5.51 -21.83 5.37
N SER A 62 -4.54 -22.01 4.47
CA SER A 62 -3.44 -22.96 4.58
C SER A 62 -2.18 -22.41 3.93
N ARG A 63 -1.06 -23.08 4.17
CA ARG A 63 0.23 -22.74 3.56
C ARG A 63 0.77 -23.95 2.81
N TYR A 64 1.19 -23.74 1.56
CA TYR A 64 1.94 -24.74 0.81
C TYR A 64 3.39 -24.82 1.31
N TYR A 65 3.86 -26.04 1.59
CA TYR A 65 5.19 -26.33 2.13
C TYR A 65 6.00 -27.18 1.14
N PRO A 66 6.81 -26.56 0.25
CA PRO A 66 7.75 -27.32 -0.57
C PRO A 66 8.91 -27.85 0.29
N ALA A 67 9.32 -29.10 0.07
CA ALA A 67 10.37 -29.75 0.86
C ALA A 67 11.72 -29.02 0.77
N GLU A 68 12.01 -28.42 -0.39
CA GLU A 68 13.23 -27.67 -0.65
C GLU A 68 13.23 -26.24 -0.08
N ALA A 69 12.10 -25.73 0.41
CA ALA A 69 11.98 -24.37 0.94
C ALA A 69 10.87 -24.27 2.02
N PRO A 70 11.08 -24.86 3.22
CA PRO A 70 10.05 -24.91 4.27
C PRO A 70 9.61 -23.54 4.79
N ASP A 71 10.41 -22.49 4.56
CA ASP A 71 10.13 -21.11 4.96
C ASP A 71 9.46 -20.23 3.89
N SER A 72 9.04 -20.80 2.74
CA SER A 72 8.39 -20.05 1.65
C SER A 72 6.89 -19.83 1.82
N TYR A 73 6.29 -18.92 1.04
CA TYR A 73 4.83 -18.77 0.89
C TYR A 73 4.06 -18.39 2.17
N ARG A 74 4.71 -17.65 3.06
CA ARG A 74 4.11 -17.13 4.29
C ARG A 74 3.03 -16.09 3.96
N ALA A 75 1.98 -16.00 4.77
CA ALA A 75 0.89 -15.05 4.54
C ALA A 75 1.39 -13.59 4.54
N GLU A 76 2.39 -13.31 5.36
CA GLU A 76 3.02 -12.00 5.57
C GLU A 76 3.78 -11.51 4.34
N ASN A 77 4.11 -12.40 3.39
CA ASN A 77 4.78 -12.02 2.15
C ASN A 77 3.93 -11.04 1.32
N ALA A 78 2.59 -11.14 1.34
CA ALA A 78 1.71 -10.20 0.62
C ALA A 78 1.73 -8.76 1.19
N VAL A 79 2.34 -8.56 2.36
CA VAL A 79 2.41 -7.28 3.05
C VAL A 79 3.84 -6.89 3.43
N ASP A 80 4.84 -7.52 2.84
CA ASP A 80 6.25 -7.27 3.18
C ASP A 80 6.85 -6.04 2.44
N GLY A 81 6.11 -5.47 1.50
CA GLY A 81 6.51 -4.31 0.70
C GLY A 81 7.24 -4.65 -0.61
N ARG A 82 7.31 -5.93 -0.98
CA ARG A 82 7.87 -6.39 -2.25
C ARG A 82 6.75 -6.85 -3.18
N VAL A 83 6.90 -6.53 -4.45
CA VAL A 83 6.07 -7.09 -5.53
C VAL A 83 6.93 -8.15 -6.20
N GLY A 84 6.48 -9.40 -6.13
CA GLY A 84 7.24 -10.53 -6.66
C GLY A 84 7.44 -10.44 -8.18
N ASP A 85 8.54 -10.99 -8.66
CA ASP A 85 8.73 -11.23 -10.09
C ASP A 85 8.14 -12.60 -10.51
N SER A 86 8.05 -12.86 -11.81
CA SER A 86 7.48 -14.09 -12.34
C SER A 86 8.36 -15.34 -12.11
N SER A 87 9.56 -15.20 -11.52
CA SER A 87 10.46 -16.32 -11.26
C SER A 87 9.96 -17.18 -10.09
N ARG A 88 10.21 -18.49 -10.17
CA ARG A 88 9.85 -19.43 -9.09
C ARG A 88 10.62 -19.16 -7.79
N TYR A 89 11.84 -18.63 -7.89
CA TYR A 89 12.71 -18.42 -6.72
C TYR A 89 12.23 -17.20 -5.92
N ASP A 90 11.95 -16.09 -6.59
CA ASP A 90 11.47 -14.89 -5.91
C ASP A 90 10.06 -15.09 -5.34
N ALA A 91 9.15 -15.71 -6.10
CA ALA A 91 7.78 -15.97 -5.64
C ALA A 91 7.69 -16.77 -4.33
N ARG A 92 8.70 -17.60 -3.99
CA ARG A 92 8.77 -18.30 -2.70
C ARG A 92 8.91 -17.34 -1.52
N LEU A 93 9.57 -16.22 -1.72
CA LEU A 93 9.92 -15.25 -0.69
C LEU A 93 9.05 -13.99 -0.74
N THR A 94 8.30 -13.77 -1.82
CA THR A 94 7.51 -12.55 -2.06
C THR A 94 6.02 -12.81 -2.29
N CYS A 95 5.59 -14.04 -2.58
CA CYS A 95 4.17 -14.39 -2.72
C CYS A 95 3.66 -15.25 -1.56
N THR A 96 2.34 -15.28 -1.40
CA THR A 96 1.60 -16.25 -0.57
C THR A 96 1.21 -17.48 -1.41
N HIS A 97 0.86 -18.59 -0.76
CA HIS A 97 0.39 -19.80 -1.46
C HIS A 97 -0.37 -20.73 -0.50
N THR A 98 -1.64 -21.02 -0.82
CA THR A 98 -2.49 -21.97 -0.11
C THR A 98 -2.29 -23.40 -0.61
N LEU A 99 -2.81 -24.39 0.13
CA LEU A 99 -2.92 -25.75 -0.38
C LEU A 99 -4.12 -25.86 -1.34
N TYR A 100 -4.02 -26.75 -2.32
CA TYR A 100 -5.05 -26.95 -3.34
C TYR A 100 -6.43 -27.39 -2.78
N GLU A 101 -6.46 -27.96 -1.58
CA GLU A 101 -7.62 -28.71 -1.09
C GLU A 101 -8.52 -27.92 -0.14
N GLU A 102 -8.18 -26.67 0.20
CA GLU A 102 -9.02 -25.82 1.03
C GLU A 102 -9.90 -24.93 0.15
N ASN A 103 -11.20 -25.20 0.13
CA ASN A 103 -12.15 -24.40 -0.61
C ASN A 103 -13.32 -23.99 0.31
N PRO A 104 -13.54 -22.69 0.56
CA PRO A 104 -12.83 -21.55 -0.02
C PRO A 104 -11.45 -21.29 0.61
N ASP A 105 -10.47 -21.04 -0.26
CA ASP A 105 -9.19 -20.47 0.13
C ASP A 105 -9.35 -18.99 0.51
N TRP A 106 -8.65 -18.57 1.56
CA TRP A 106 -8.72 -17.18 2.04
C TRP A 106 -7.37 -16.67 2.49
N TRP A 107 -7.22 -15.34 2.43
CA TRP A 107 -6.12 -14.59 3.02
C TRP A 107 -6.70 -13.38 3.75
N THR A 108 -6.14 -13.02 4.89
CA THR A 108 -6.62 -11.94 5.75
C THR A 108 -5.44 -11.16 6.34
N VAL A 109 -5.55 -9.83 6.36
CA VAL A 109 -4.65 -8.94 7.09
C VAL A 109 -5.36 -8.35 8.29
N TYR A 110 -4.67 -8.31 9.43
CA TYR A 110 -5.16 -7.74 10.68
C TYR A 110 -4.45 -6.43 10.95
N PHE A 111 -5.20 -5.33 10.98
CA PHE A 111 -4.65 -4.03 11.31
C PHE A 111 -4.54 -3.87 12.83
N THR A 112 -3.37 -3.49 13.31
CA THR A 112 -3.14 -3.19 14.75
C THR A 112 -3.92 -1.99 15.26
N GLN A 113 -4.33 -1.09 14.36
CA GLN A 113 -5.17 0.08 14.64
C GLN A 113 -6.23 0.21 13.54
N ALA A 114 -7.37 0.83 13.87
CA ALA A 114 -8.37 1.15 12.85
C ALA A 114 -7.74 2.03 11.76
N ALA A 115 -7.90 1.62 10.51
CA ALA A 115 -7.39 2.31 9.34
C ALA A 115 -8.54 2.65 8.40
N ASP A 116 -8.52 3.86 7.86
CA ASP A 116 -9.47 4.29 6.83
C ASP A 116 -8.94 3.84 5.45
N VAL A 117 -9.54 2.79 4.90
CA VAL A 117 -9.05 2.15 3.67
C VAL A 117 -9.75 2.75 2.46
N THR A 118 -9.01 3.49 1.65
CA THR A 118 -9.54 4.21 0.48
C THR A 118 -9.29 3.48 -0.85
N ARG A 119 -8.30 2.57 -0.90
CA ARG A 119 -7.96 1.78 -2.10
C ARG A 119 -7.39 0.42 -1.69
N PHE A 120 -7.69 -0.59 -2.50
CA PHE A 120 -7.01 -1.89 -2.49
C PHE A 120 -6.17 -2.05 -3.76
N LEU A 121 -4.94 -2.51 -3.58
CA LEU A 121 -3.97 -2.82 -4.63
C LEU A 121 -3.58 -4.28 -4.44
N VAL A 122 -3.99 -5.14 -5.37
CA VAL A 122 -3.69 -6.58 -5.32
C VAL A 122 -2.74 -6.90 -6.46
N TYR A 123 -1.60 -7.50 -6.16
CA TYR A 123 -0.65 -7.96 -7.17
C TYR A 123 -0.78 -9.46 -7.34
N ASN A 124 -0.89 -9.91 -8.59
CA ASN A 124 -0.82 -11.32 -8.92
C ASN A 124 0.63 -11.82 -8.81
N ARG A 125 0.83 -13.15 -8.81
CA ARG A 125 2.14 -13.81 -8.73
C ARG A 125 3.18 -13.27 -9.71
N ASN A 126 2.77 -12.82 -10.89
CA ASN A 126 3.66 -12.27 -11.91
C ASN A 126 4.03 -10.79 -11.69
N GLY A 127 3.64 -10.21 -10.56
CA GLY A 127 3.92 -8.82 -10.19
C GLY A 127 2.97 -7.81 -10.85
N ASN A 128 1.95 -8.26 -11.58
CA ASN A 128 0.99 -7.36 -12.21
C ASN A 128 -0.15 -6.99 -11.24
N GLU A 129 -0.49 -5.70 -11.20
CA GLU A 129 -1.66 -5.20 -10.48
C GLU A 129 -2.94 -5.79 -11.11
N MET A 130 -3.80 -6.36 -10.27
CA MET A 130 -5.10 -6.87 -10.66
C MET A 130 -6.06 -5.70 -10.90
N PRO A 131 -6.88 -5.72 -11.96
CA PRO A 131 -7.83 -4.64 -12.24
C PRO A 131 -8.84 -4.44 -11.10
N ASN A 132 -9.19 -3.17 -10.84
CA ASN A 132 -10.01 -2.71 -9.72
C ASN A 132 -11.43 -3.33 -9.61
N TRP A 133 -11.90 -4.07 -10.62
CA TRP A 133 -13.23 -4.70 -10.67
C TRP A 133 -13.23 -6.18 -10.28
N VAL A 134 -12.07 -6.76 -9.93
CA VAL A 134 -11.94 -8.15 -9.46
C VAL A 134 -12.02 -8.21 -7.92
N PHE A 135 -12.96 -7.48 -7.31
CA PHE A 135 -13.34 -7.68 -5.90
C PHE A 135 -14.55 -8.62 -5.82
N SER A 136 -14.36 -9.81 -6.34
CA SER A 136 -14.98 -11.01 -5.79
C SER A 136 -13.80 -11.91 -5.44
N LEU A 137 -13.64 -12.16 -4.14
CA LEU A 137 -12.60 -13.03 -3.58
C LEU A 137 -12.55 -14.35 -4.37
N ILE A 138 -11.65 -14.43 -5.34
CA ILE A 138 -11.29 -15.65 -6.05
C ILE A 138 -9.78 -15.60 -6.15
N MET A 139 -9.13 -16.30 -5.23
CA MET A 139 -7.74 -16.71 -5.37
C MET A 139 -7.66 -17.49 -6.68
N VAL A 140 -7.00 -16.92 -7.70
CA VAL A 140 -7.00 -17.50 -9.04
C VAL A 140 -6.10 -18.74 -9.04
N LEU A 141 -6.75 -19.84 -9.39
CA LEU A 141 -6.26 -21.16 -9.73
C LEU A 141 -4.97 -21.18 -10.58
N PRO A 142 -4.21 -22.30 -10.52
CA PRO A 142 -2.90 -22.43 -11.14
C PRO A 142 -2.97 -22.30 -12.66
N ILE A 143 -2.03 -21.54 -13.24
CA ILE A 143 -1.70 -21.64 -14.67
C ILE A 143 -0.74 -22.83 -14.82
N TYR A 144 -1.22 -23.94 -15.37
CA TYR A 144 -0.44 -25.15 -15.69
C TYR A 144 0.30 -25.00 -17.04
N SER A 145 1.46 -25.68 -17.18
CA SER A 145 1.81 -26.50 -18.37
C SER A 145 3.09 -27.32 -18.13
N MET A 146 2.96 -28.64 -18.33
CA MET A 146 3.95 -29.74 -18.49
C MET A 146 5.10 -29.92 -17.49
#